data_AF-A0A2P2M769-F1
#
_entry.id   AF-A0A2P2M769-F1
#
_cell.length_a   1.000
_cell.length_b   1.000
_cell.length_c   1.000
_cell.angle_alpha   90.00
_cell.angle_beta   90.00
_cell.angle_gamma   90.00
#
_symmetry.space_group_name_H-M   'P 1'
#
loop_
_entity.id
_entity.type
_entity.pdbx_description
1 polymer ?
#
loop_
_entity_poly.entity_id
_entity_poly.type
_entity_poly.pdbx_seq_one_letter_code
_entity_poly.pdbx_strand_id
1 'polypeptide(L)'
;MFEILMDENRWKGFTQSNARISKEVGGEFSIFDGSVTGTNVELQEGKLIVQKWRFGSWPDGIISTVRICCFNDLCDNVVMVNFD
;
A
#
# COMPACT_ATOMS: atom_id res chain seq x y z
N MET A 1 4.58 3.57 11.47
CA MET A 1 4.51 2.88 10.17
C MET A 1 3.25 3.27 9.40
N PHE A 2 2.04 3.02 9.93
CA PHE A 2 0.76 3.37 9.28
C PHE A 2 0.72 4.79 8.67
N GLU A 3 1.02 5.82 9.45
CA GLU A 3 1.03 7.22 8.99
C GLU A 3 2.03 7.50 7.85
N ILE A 4 3.13 6.75 7.75
CA ILE A 4 4.11 6.95 6.67
C ILE A 4 3.58 6.35 5.37
N LEU A 5 2.92 5.20 5.47
CA LEU A 5 2.37 4.45 4.33
C LEU A 5 1.07 5.07 3.79
N MET A 6 0.32 5.78 4.62
CA MET A 6 -0.99 6.35 4.26
C MET A 6 -0.97 7.86 4.01
N ASP A 7 0.19 8.53 4.13
CA ASP A 7 0.33 9.97 3.93
C ASP A 7 1.32 10.30 2.82
N GLU A 8 0.85 11.03 1.80
CA GLU A 8 1.64 11.35 0.61
C GLU A 8 2.92 12.14 0.92
N ASN A 9 2.86 13.08 1.86
CA ASN A 9 4.00 13.92 2.21
C ASN A 9 5.07 13.10 2.95
N ARG A 10 4.64 12.21 3.85
CA ARG A 10 5.54 11.30 4.56
C ARG A 10 6.12 10.24 3.62
N TRP A 11 5.31 9.74 2.68
CA TRP A 11 5.78 8.81 1.65
C TRP A 11 6.88 9.43 0.80
N LYS A 12 6.65 10.64 0.28
CA LYS A 12 7.63 11.36 -0.53
C LYS A 12 8.93 11.62 0.23
N GLY A 13 8.83 11.94 1.52
CA GLY A 13 10.01 12.09 2.39
C GLY A 13 10.81 10.80 2.55
N PHE A 14 10.15 9.64 2.49
CA PHE A 14 10.79 8.33 2.65
C PHE A 14 11.35 7.75 1.34
N THR A 15 10.60 7.85 0.24
CA THR A 15 10.96 7.21 -1.05
C THR A 15 11.58 8.16 -2.07
N GLN A 16 11.52 9.48 -1.83
CA GLN A 16 11.88 10.53 -2.79
C GLN A 16 11.07 10.50 -4.11
N SER A 17 9.98 9.74 -4.16
CA SER A 17 9.09 9.62 -5.32
C SER A 17 7.70 10.19 -5.02
N ASN A 18 6.97 10.60 -6.05
CA ASN A 18 5.61 11.10 -5.84
C ASN A 18 4.66 9.94 -5.52
N ALA A 19 3.69 10.25 -4.67
CA ALA A 19 2.60 9.37 -4.32
C ALA A 19 1.29 10.15 -4.31
N ARG A 20 0.20 9.44 -4.64
CA ARG A 20 -1.18 9.84 -4.42
C ARG A 20 -1.85 8.74 -3.62
N ILE A 21 -2.41 9.04 -2.46
CA ILE A 21 -2.92 8.04 -1.54
C ILE A 21 -4.24 8.51 -0.96
N SER A 22 -5.33 7.85 -1.33
CA SER A 22 -6.59 7.99 -0.60
C SER A 22 -6.48 7.32 0.77
N LYS A 23 -7.04 7.95 1.81
CA LYS A 23 -7.14 7.38 3.16
C LYS A 23 -8.47 6.64 3.39
N GLU A 24 -9.26 6.45 2.32
CA GLU A 24 -10.56 5.79 2.39
C GLU A 24 -10.47 4.33 1.95
N VAL A 25 -11.31 3.48 2.56
CA VAL A 25 -11.54 2.11 2.09
C VAL A 25 -12.25 2.15 0.73
N GLY A 26 -11.74 1.41 -0.25
CA GLY A 26 -12.13 1.51 -1.65
C GLY A 26 -11.44 2.65 -2.41
N GLY A 27 -10.71 3.53 -1.71
CA GLY A 27 -9.93 4.58 -2.32
C GLY A 27 -8.71 4.05 -3.09
N GLU A 28 -8.35 4.76 -4.15
CA GLU A 28 -7.18 4.42 -4.97
C GLU A 28 -5.90 5.04 -4.43
N PHE A 29 -4.78 4.41 -4.77
CA PHE A 29 -3.45 4.97 -4.57
C PHE A 29 -2.55 4.71 -5.78
N SER A 30 -1.52 5.54 -5.89
CA SER A 30 -0.50 5.49 -6.92
C SER A 30 0.82 5.92 -6.28
N ILE A 31 1.81 5.04 -6.27
CA ILE A 31 3.12 5.25 -5.61
C ILE A 31 4.26 4.99 -6.60
N PHE A 32 5.47 5.41 -6.25
CA PHE A 32 6.66 5.32 -7.12
C PHE A 32 6.43 5.98 -8.49
N ASP A 33 5.94 7.23 -8.47
CA ASP A 33 5.63 8.01 -9.68
C ASP A 33 4.63 7.32 -10.62
N GLY A 34 3.73 6.51 -10.07
CA GLY A 34 2.71 5.77 -10.83
C GLY A 34 3.15 4.40 -11.34
N SER A 35 4.36 3.95 -10.98
CA SER A 35 4.82 2.60 -11.32
C SER A 35 4.00 1.50 -10.64
N VAL A 36 3.43 1.81 -9.47
CA VAL A 36 2.52 0.93 -8.75
C VAL A 36 1.22 1.68 -8.47
N THR A 37 0.12 1.06 -8.87
CA THR A 37 -1.22 1.55 -8.57
C THR A 37 -2.00 0.52 -7.78
N GLY A 38 -3.08 0.93 -7.14
CA GLY A 38 -3.83 0.03 -6.31
C GLY A 38 -5.04 0.62 -5.63
N THR A 39 -5.67 -0.21 -4.80
CA THR A 39 -6.88 0.13 -4.05
C THR A 39 -6.76 -0.32 -2.60
N ASN A 40 -7.20 0.53 -1.67
CA ASN A 40 -7.33 0.15 -0.27
C ASN A 40 -8.53 -0.78 -0.08
N VAL A 41 -8.29 -1.98 0.44
CA VAL A 41 -9.34 -2.98 0.68
C VAL A 41 -9.85 -2.91 2.11
N GLU A 42 -8.96 -2.70 3.07
CA GLU A 42 -9.30 -2.60 4.49
C GLU A 42 -8.27 -1.70 5.18
N LEU A 43 -8.75 -0.73 5.96
CA LEU A 43 -7.91 0.17 6.73
C LEU A 43 -8.41 0.19 8.17
N GLN A 44 -7.54 -0.18 9.10
CA GLN A 44 -7.76 0.03 10.53
C GLN A 44 -6.62 0.89 11.04
N GLU A 45 -6.92 2.13 11.38
CA GLU A 45 -5.93 3.12 11.81
C GLU A 45 -5.02 2.57 12.91
N GLY A 46 -3.71 2.65 12.67
CA GLY A 46 -2.69 2.15 13.60
C GLY A 46 -2.62 0.64 13.77
N LYS A 47 -3.43 -0.17 13.06
CA LYS A 47 -3.53 -1.63 13.27
C LYS A 47 -3.34 -2.46 12.01
N LEU A 48 -3.95 -2.07 10.90
CA LEU A 48 -4.02 -2.90 9.70
C LEU A 48 -4.16 -2.07 8.43
N ILE A 49 -3.39 -2.43 7.42
CA ILE A 49 -3.56 -1.97 6.03
C ILE A 49 -3.67 -3.20 5.15
N VAL A 50 -4.76 -3.31 4.38
CA VAL A 50 -4.92 -4.30 3.31
C VAL A 50 -5.12 -3.55 2.01
N GLN A 51 -4.27 -3.83 1.03
CA GLN A 51 -4.23 -3.14 -0.25
C GLN A 51 -4.09 -4.14 -1.39
N LYS A 52 -4.67 -3.80 -2.53
CA LYS A 52 -4.40 -4.47 -3.80
C LYS A 52 -3.40 -3.64 -4.59
N TRP A 53 -2.30 -4.26 -4.99
CA TRP A 53 -1.20 -3.62 -5.70
C TRP A 53 -1.12 -4.18 -7.12
N ARG A 54 -0.89 -3.30 -8.08
CA ARG A 54 -0.58 -3.65 -9.46
C ARG A 54 0.66 -2.88 -9.90
N PHE A 55 1.69 -3.62 -10.29
CA PHE A 55 2.84 -3.04 -10.97
C PHE A 55 2.49 -2.84 -12.44
N GLY A 56 2.80 -1.68 -13.00
CA GLY A 56 2.55 -1.39 -14.41
C GLY A 56 3.32 -2.31 -15.37
N SER A 57 4.40 -2.94 -14.90
CA SER A 57 5.19 -3.91 -15.67
C SER A 57 4.62 -5.33 -15.68
N TRP A 58 3.59 -5.62 -14.87
CA TRP A 58 3.01 -6.96 -14.80
C TRP A 58 1.97 -7.20 -15.90
N PRO A 59 1.83 -8.46 -16.37
CA PRO A 59 0.76 -8.83 -17.30
C PRO A 59 -0.62 -8.43 -16.79
N ASP A 60 -1.56 -8.24 -17.71
CA ASP A 60 -2.94 -7.93 -17.36
C ASP A 60 -3.56 -9.02 -16.48
N GLY A 61 -4.37 -8.60 -15.52
CA GLY A 61 -5.02 -9.49 -14.55
C GLY A 61 -4.19 -9.78 -13.29
N ILE A 62 -2.87 -9.54 -13.30
CA ILE A 62 -2.04 -9.82 -12.12
C ILE A 62 -2.16 -8.70 -11.10
N ILE A 63 -2.59 -9.06 -9.89
CA ILE A 63 -2.75 -8.16 -8.74
C ILE A 63 -2.21 -8.87 -7.50
N SER A 64 -1.40 -8.16 -6.72
CA SER A 64 -0.93 -8.64 -5.42
C SER A 64 -1.84 -8.12 -4.32
N THR A 65 -2.13 -8.94 -3.31
CA THR A 65 -2.76 -8.44 -2.09
C THR A 65 -1.70 -8.31 -1.01
N VAL A 66 -1.51 -7.07 -0.55
CA VAL A 66 -0.54 -6.71 0.48
C VAL A 66 -1.30 -6.49 1.78
N ARG A 67 -0.89 -7.22 2.83
CA ARG A 67 -1.43 -7.09 4.18
C ARG A 67 -0.31 -6.68 5.14
N ILE A 68 -0.50 -5.57 5.82
CA ILE A 68 0.45 -4.97 6.76
C ILE A 68 -0.24 -4.85 8.12
N CYS A 69 0.22 -5.63 9.10
CA CYS A 69 -0.33 -5.64 10.45
C CYS A 69 0.59 -4.81 11.37
N CYS A 70 0.10 -3.68 11.89
CA CYS A 70 0.87 -2.78 12.75
C CYS A 70 0.60 -3.03 14.25
N PHE A 71 0.65 -4.28 14.72
CA PHE A 71 0.49 -4.59 16.16
C PHE A 71 1.81 -4.46 16.93
N ASN A 72 1.71 -3.90 18.14
CA ASN A 72 2.78 -3.69 19.11
C ASN A 72 3.90 -4.75 19.04
N ASP A 73 5.11 -4.26 18.77
CA ASP A 73 6.42 -4.85 19.05
C ASP A 73 6.87 -6.13 18.31
N LEU A 74 6.08 -6.79 17.44
CA LEU A 74 6.54 -8.04 16.81
C LEU A 74 6.21 -8.34 15.34
N CYS A 75 5.54 -7.45 14.58
CA CYS A 75 5.14 -7.83 13.21
C CYS A 75 5.37 -6.73 12.17
N ASP A 76 6.62 -6.38 11.86
CA ASP A 76 6.98 -5.76 10.57
C ASP A 76 6.97 -6.81 9.43
N ASN A 77 5.96 -7.67 9.39
CA ASN A 77 5.82 -8.69 8.35
C ASN A 77 4.94 -8.14 7.23
N VAL A 78 5.58 -7.74 6.12
CA VAL A 78 4.88 -7.49 4.86
C VAL A 78 4.59 -8.85 4.22
N VAL A 79 3.34 -9.28 4.26
CA VAL A 79 2.92 -10.49 3.54
C VAL A 79 2.44 -10.05 2.16
N MET A 80 3.26 -10.31 1.14
CA MET A 80 2.86 -10.23 -0.26
C MET A 80 2.23 -11.56 -0.66
N VAL A 81 0.92 -11.57 -0.88
CA VAL A 81 0.24 -12.73 -1.46
C VAL A 81 0.02 -12.42 -2.94
N ASN A 82 0.82 -13.05 -3.79
CA ASN A 82 0.58 -13.09 -5.23
C ASN A 82 -0.47 -14.16 -5.50
N PHE A 83 -1.56 -13.78 -6.16
CA PHE A 83 -2.47 -14.75 -6.77
C PHE A 83 -2.11 -14.77 -8.26
N ASP A 84 -1.64 -15.94 -8.72
CA ASP A 84 -1.44 -16.25 -10.14
C ASP A 84 -2.77 -16.32 -10.89
#